data_AF-A0A7S2CYF4-F1
#
_entry.id   AF-A0A7S2CYF4-F1
#
_cell.length_a   1.000
_cell.length_b   1.000
_cell.length_c   1.000
_cell.angle_alpha   90.00
_cell.angle_beta   90.00
_cell.angle_gamma   90.00
#
_symmetry.space_group_name_H-M   'P 1'
#
loop_
_entity.id
_entity.type
_entity.pdbx_description
1 polymer ?
#
loop_
_entity_poly.entity_id
_entity_poly.type
_entity_poly.pdbx_seq_one_letter_code
_entity_poly.pdbx_strand_id
1 'polypeptide(L)'
;GCRGFQNSRFHAKPLAALITLKGREALQNTITVVQQELQLDVVYGDTDSVFVNTKTADHEQAMQAAQHIKRSVNKRYKRLEIEIDAVFVRLMLLKKKKYAAIKVVDWAKRTFEHEFKGLD
;
A
#
# COMPACT_ATOMS: atom_id res chain seq x y z
N GLY A 1 8.53 -18.12 -4.25
CA GLY A 1 9.32 -17.91 -5.49
C GLY A 1 10.43 -18.94 -5.59
N CYS A 2 10.89 -19.25 -6.81
CA CYS A 2 11.84 -20.34 -7.11
C CYS A 2 13.12 -20.33 -6.25
N ARG A 3 13.72 -19.16 -6.03
CA ARG A 3 14.96 -19.01 -5.22
C ARG A 3 14.79 -19.32 -3.73
N GLY A 4 13.57 -19.24 -3.21
CA GLY A 4 13.26 -19.56 -1.81
C GLY A 4 12.78 -21.01 -1.60
N PHE A 5 12.44 -21.72 -2.67
CA PHE A 5 11.93 -23.09 -2.59
C PHE A 5 13.09 -24.08 -2.53
N GLN A 6 13.12 -24.91 -1.48
CA GLN A 6 14.23 -25.83 -1.23
C GLN A 6 14.44 -26.84 -2.35
N ASN A 7 13.36 -27.30 -2.99
CA ASN A 7 13.43 -28.30 -4.07
C ASN A 7 13.59 -27.66 -5.45
N SER A 8 13.88 -26.35 -5.53
CA SER A 8 14.15 -25.71 -6.81
C SER A 8 15.59 -25.97 -7.24
N ARG A 9 15.79 -26.25 -8.53
CA ARG A 9 17.13 -26.31 -9.15
C ARG A 9 17.94 -25.03 -8.96
N PHE A 10 17.27 -23.88 -8.78
CA PHE A 10 17.89 -22.58 -8.56
C PHE A 10 17.68 -22.08 -7.12
N HIS A 11 17.69 -23.00 -6.14
CA HIS A 11 17.56 -22.65 -4.73
C HIS A 11 18.72 -21.75 -4.28
N ALA A 12 18.37 -20.57 -3.77
CA ALA A 12 19.33 -19.59 -3.28
C ALA A 12 18.69 -18.79 -2.13
N LYS A 13 18.61 -19.43 -0.95
CA LYS A 13 18.01 -18.85 0.27
C LYS A 13 18.57 -17.46 0.64
N PRO A 14 19.89 -17.19 0.57
CA PRO A 14 20.42 -15.85 0.90
C PRO A 14 19.91 -14.76 -0.05
N LEU A 15 19.80 -15.06 -1.34
CA LEU A 15 19.26 -14.11 -2.33
C LEU A 15 17.78 -13.85 -2.10
N ALA A 16 17.00 -14.90 -1.80
CA ALA A 16 15.59 -14.73 -1.45
C ALA A 16 15.43 -13.88 -0.18
N ALA A 17 16.25 -14.13 0.85
CA ALA A 17 16.25 -13.34 2.08
C ALA A 17 16.57 -11.86 1.82
N LEU A 18 17.60 -11.57 1.01
CA LEU A 18 18.00 -10.21 0.64
C LEU A 18 16.86 -9.46 -0.08
N ILE A 19 16.17 -10.11 -1.02
CA ILE A 19 15.02 -9.51 -1.72
C ILE A 19 13.91 -9.15 -0.73
N THR A 20 13.56 -10.07 0.17
CA THR A 20 12.49 -9.80 1.17
C THR A 20 12.90 -8.73 2.19
N LEU A 21 14.19 -8.65 2.54
CA LEU A 21 14.72 -7.61 3.41
C LEU A 21 14.57 -6.24 2.74
N LYS A 22 14.99 -6.11 1.48
CA LYS A 22 14.88 -4.86 0.72
C LYS A 22 13.43 -4.44 0.49
N GLY A 23 12.51 -5.39 0.30
CA GLY A 23 11.07 -5.09 0.24
C GLY A 23 10.54 -4.49 1.54
N ARG A 24 10.88 -5.08 2.70
CA ARG A 24 10.48 -4.53 4.01
C ARG A 24 11.09 -3.16 4.28
N GLU A 25 12.35 -2.97 3.92
CA GLU A 25 13.04 -1.68 4.04
C GLU A 25 12.36 -0.61 3.17
N ALA A 26 11.98 -0.96 1.93
CA ALA A 26 11.25 -0.05 1.06
C ALA A 26 9.89 0.35 1.64
N LEU A 27 9.14 -0.60 2.21
CA LEU A 27 7.87 -0.35 2.88
C LEU A 27 8.04 0.60 4.09
N GLN A 28 9.05 0.35 4.93
CA GLN A 28 9.35 1.20 6.09
C GLN A 28 9.76 2.62 5.68
N ASN A 29 10.54 2.75 4.60
CA ASN A 29 10.89 4.06 4.05
C ASN A 29 9.66 4.81 3.56
N THR A 30 8.72 4.13 2.88
CA THR A 30 7.44 4.72 2.45
C THR A 30 6.61 5.20 3.64
N ILE A 31 6.49 4.39 4.69
CA ILE A 31 5.78 4.78 5.92
C ILE A 31 6.41 6.02 6.55
N THR A 32 7.75 6.05 6.62
CA THR A 32 8.52 7.18 7.17
C THR A 32 8.27 8.46 6.38
N VAL A 33 8.26 8.40 5.04
CA VAL A 33 7.92 9.55 4.17
C VAL A 33 6.53 10.07 4.49
N VAL A 34 5.55 9.18 4.54
CA VAL A 34 4.14 9.56 4.77
C VAL A 34 3.95 10.21 6.15
N GLN A 35 4.55 9.63 7.19
CA GLN A 35 4.40 10.12 8.56
C GLN A 35 5.22 11.38 8.85
N GLN A 36 6.47 11.45 8.40
CA GLN A 36 7.39 12.53 8.75
C GLN A 36 7.29 13.73 7.79
N GLU A 37 7.25 13.48 6.48
CA GLU A 37 7.23 14.57 5.50
C GLU A 37 5.83 15.10 5.26
N LEU A 38 4.83 14.21 5.20
CA LEU A 38 3.45 14.57 4.84
C LEU A 38 2.52 14.68 6.04
N GLN A 39 2.97 14.28 7.23
CA GLN A 39 2.20 14.34 8.48
C GLN A 39 0.84 13.63 8.39
N LEU A 40 0.78 12.55 7.61
CA LEU A 40 -0.40 11.71 7.42
C LEU A 40 -0.28 10.42 8.22
N ASP A 41 -1.44 9.88 8.62
CA ASP A 41 -1.48 8.68 9.44
C ASP A 41 -1.53 7.43 8.56
N VAL A 42 -0.55 6.54 8.72
CA VAL A 42 -0.58 5.21 8.11
C VAL A 42 -1.39 4.27 8.98
N VAL A 43 -2.46 3.71 8.43
CA VAL A 43 -3.43 2.87 9.17
C VAL A 43 -3.13 1.38 9.02
N TYR A 44 -2.54 1.00 7.89
CA TYR A 44 -2.21 -0.39 7.58
C TYR A 44 -1.04 -0.47 6.61
N GLY A 45 -0.29 -1.58 6.67
CA GLY A 45 0.73 -1.91 5.68
C GLY A 45 0.93 -3.42 5.58
N ASP A 46 0.98 -3.94 4.36
CA ASP A 46 1.18 -5.36 4.08
C ASP A 46 2.05 -5.53 2.84
N THR A 47 3.19 -6.19 3.02
CA THR A 47 4.16 -6.60 1.98
C THR A 47 4.66 -5.46 1.08
N ASP A 48 3.82 -4.96 0.18
CA ASP A 48 4.04 -3.93 -0.84
C ASP A 48 2.93 -2.85 -0.87
N SER A 49 1.95 -2.93 0.02
CA SER A 49 0.79 -2.04 0.10
C SER A 49 0.75 -1.25 1.41
N VAL A 50 0.28 -0.01 1.36
CA VAL A 50 0.12 0.88 2.53
C VAL A 50 -1.22 1.59 2.43
N PHE A 51 -1.97 1.62 3.52
CA PHE A 51 -3.19 2.42 3.62
C PHE A 51 -2.91 3.67 4.44
N VAL A 52 -3.29 4.82 3.88
CA VAL A 52 -3.06 6.14 4.47
C VAL A 52 -4.40 6.81 4.71
N ASN A 53 -4.59 7.37 5.90
CA ASN A 53 -5.75 8.19 6.22
C ASN A 53 -5.46 9.65 5.84
N THR A 54 -6.17 10.16 4.83
CA THR A 54 -6.03 11.55 4.36
C THR A 54 -6.72 12.56 5.28
N LYS A 55 -7.54 12.14 6.25
CA LYS A 55 -8.31 13.00 7.17
C LYS A 55 -9.26 14.00 6.48
N THR A 56 -9.57 13.77 5.20
CA THR A 56 -10.45 14.60 4.39
C THR A 56 -11.68 13.82 3.95
N ALA A 57 -12.84 14.49 3.87
CA ALA A 57 -14.05 13.93 3.27
C ALA A 57 -14.14 14.22 1.76
N ASP A 58 -13.32 15.16 1.27
CA ASP A 58 -13.26 15.53 -0.14
C ASP A 58 -12.33 14.58 -0.91
N HIS A 59 -12.89 13.96 -1.95
CA HIS A 59 -12.18 13.05 -2.83
C HIS A 59 -11.09 13.75 -3.64
N GLU A 60 -11.29 15.00 -4.06
CA GLU A 60 -10.29 15.71 -4.85
C GLU A 60 -9.03 15.98 -4.01
N GLN A 61 -9.22 16.47 -2.78
CA GLN A 61 -8.13 16.66 -1.82
C GLN A 61 -7.43 15.34 -1.47
N ALA A 62 -8.20 14.26 -1.28
CA ALA A 62 -7.63 12.94 -1.03
C ALA A 62 -6.77 12.45 -2.22
N MET A 63 -7.23 12.68 -3.46
CA MET A 63 -6.48 12.34 -4.66
C MET A 63 -5.21 13.19 -4.81
N GLN A 64 -5.26 14.48 -4.51
CA GLN A 64 -4.08 15.35 -4.49
C GLN A 64 -3.05 14.87 -3.46
N ALA A 65 -3.49 14.52 -2.25
CA ALA A 65 -2.61 13.95 -1.23
C ALA A 65 -1.98 12.62 -1.70
N ALA A 66 -2.77 11.73 -2.29
CA ALA A 66 -2.28 10.47 -2.85
C ALA A 66 -1.24 10.68 -3.97
N GLN A 67 -1.47 11.64 -4.87
CA GLN A 67 -0.50 12.00 -5.90
C GLN A 67 0.79 12.59 -5.31
N HIS A 68 0.68 13.39 -4.25
CA HIS A 68 1.84 13.92 -3.54
C HIS A 68 2.67 12.78 -2.93
N ILE A 69 2.03 11.82 -2.25
CA ILE A 69 2.68 10.61 -1.73
C ILE A 69 3.39 9.87 -2.86
N LYS A 70 2.69 9.59 -3.97
CA LYS A 70 3.26 8.90 -5.14
C LYS A 70 4.54 9.58 -5.63
N ARG A 71 4.51 10.90 -5.80
CA ARG A 71 5.67 11.68 -6.28
C ARG A 71 6.83 11.64 -5.29
N SER A 72 6.58 11.83 -4.00
CA SER A 72 7.62 11.84 -2.97
C SER A 72 8.30 10.49 -2.81
N VAL A 73 7.53 9.40 -2.87
CA VAL A 73 8.06 8.04 -2.80
C VAL A 73 8.83 7.68 -4.08
N ASN A 74 8.27 7.93 -5.27
CA ASN A 74 8.92 7.57 -6.54
C ASN A 74 10.22 8.34 -6.76
N LYS A 75 10.37 9.56 -6.24
CA LYS A 75 11.65 10.29 -6.29
C LYS A 75 12.81 9.56 -5.61
N ARG A 76 12.53 8.69 -4.64
CA ARG A 76 13.57 7.94 -3.89
C ARG A 76 14.08 6.70 -4.63
N TYR A 77 13.40 6.26 -5.68
CA TYR A 77 13.73 5.02 -6.38
C TYR A 77 13.81 5.25 -7.90
N LYS A 78 14.82 4.65 -8.55
CA LYS A 78 14.99 4.79 -10.01
C LYS A 78 14.17 3.80 -10.84
N ARG A 79 13.79 2.66 -10.24
CA ARG A 79 13.16 1.53 -10.95
C ARG A 79 11.97 0.92 -10.19
N LEU A 80 11.70 1.42 -8.99
CA LEU A 80 10.57 0.97 -8.17
C LEU A 80 9.57 2.12 -8.14
N GLU A 81 8.34 1.82 -8.47
CA GLU A 81 7.26 2.81 -8.52
C GLU A 81 6.10 2.34 -7.65
N ILE A 82 5.52 3.27 -6.89
CA ILE A 82 4.26 3.07 -6.20
C ILE A 82 3.14 3.69 -7.02
N GLU A 83 1.98 3.04 -7.01
CA GLU A 83 0.77 3.51 -7.66
C GLU A 83 -0.38 3.62 -6.66
N ILE A 84 -1.38 4.42 -7.04
CA ILE A 84 -2.62 4.55 -6.28
C ILE A 84 -3.53 3.44 -6.78
N ASP A 85 -3.74 2.42 -5.96
CA ASP A 85 -4.58 1.27 -6.33
C ASP A 85 -6.08 1.54 -6.11
N ALA A 86 -6.43 2.11 -4.95
CA ALA A 86 -7.81 2.38 -4.59
C ALA A 86 -7.93 3.54 -3.59
N VAL A 87 -9.09 4.22 -3.65
CA VAL A 87 -9.55 5.15 -2.62
C VAL A 87 -10.77 4.52 -1.95
N PHE A 88 -10.77 4.48 -0.63
CA PHE A 88 -11.87 3.92 0.16
C PHE A 88 -12.62 5.03 0.88
N VAL A 89 -13.95 5.03 0.76
CA VAL A 89 -14.82 5.96 1.51
C VAL A 89 -14.88 5.56 2.98
N ARG A 90 -14.94 4.25 3.23
CA ARG A 90 -14.96 3.65 4.57
C ARG A 90 -14.10 2.41 4.56
N LEU A 91 -13.38 2.21 5.66
CA LEU A 91 -12.55 1.05 5.91
C LEU A 91 -12.81 0.55 7.32
N MET A 92 -13.15 -0.72 7.44
CA MET A 92 -13.22 -1.44 8.71
C MET A 92 -12.09 -2.47 8.71
N LEU A 93 -11.01 -2.15 9.41
CA LEU A 93 -9.86 -3.04 9.59
C LEU A 93 -10.03 -3.84 10.89
N LEU A 94 -10.25 -5.15 10.78
CA LEU A 94 -10.47 -6.02 11.94
C LEU A 94 -9.15 -6.57 12.48
N LYS A 95 -8.37 -7.20 11.58
CA LYS A 95 -7.06 -7.82 11.89
C LYS A 95 -6.16 -7.70 10.66
N LYS A 96 -4.89 -8.09 10.82
CA LYS A 96 -3.97 -8.24 9.68
C LYS A 96 -4.61 -9.14 8.62
N LYS A 97 -4.61 -8.68 7.36
CA LYS A 97 -5.23 -9.35 6.20
C LYS A 97 -6.74 -9.58 6.29
N LYS A 98 -7.44 -8.95 7.25
CA LYS A 98 -8.90 -9.04 7.43
C LYS A 98 -9.52 -7.64 7.48
N TYR A 99 -10.12 -7.21 6.38
CA TYR A 99 -10.80 -5.91 6.29
C TYR A 99 -12.03 -5.95 5.36
N ALA A 100 -12.95 -5.03 5.62
CA ALA A 100 -14.03 -4.66 4.72
C ALA A 100 -13.89 -3.18 4.36
N ALA A 101 -14.06 -2.83 3.09
CA ALA A 101 -13.97 -1.46 2.62
C ALA A 101 -15.02 -1.14 1.56
N ILE A 102 -15.33 0.15 1.42
CA ILE A 102 -16.15 0.67 0.32
C ILE A 102 -15.22 1.40 -0.65
N LYS A 103 -14.91 0.75 -1.76
CA LYS A 103 -14.04 1.26 -2.82
C LYS A 103 -14.78 2.25 -3.71
N VAL A 104 -14.14 3.36 -4.04
CA VAL A 104 -14.64 4.30 -5.03
C VAL A 104 -14.34 3.76 -6.43
N VAL A 105 -15.39 3.57 -7.24
CA VAL A 105 -15.25 3.21 -8.67
C VAL A 105 -15.34 4.47 -9.52
N ASP A 106 -16.37 5.29 -9.28
CA ASP A 106 -16.57 6.57 -9.94
C ASP A 106 -17.13 7.57 -8.92
N TRP A 107 -16.31 8.55 -8.53
CA TRP A 107 -16.72 9.56 -7.56
C TRP A 107 -17.83 10.48 -8.09
N ALA A 108 -17.77 10.86 -9.37
CA ALA A 108 -18.74 11.78 -9.98
C ALA A 108 -20.13 11.14 -10.08
N LYS A 109 -20.19 9.85 -10.40
CA LYS A 109 -21.44 9.06 -10.45
C LYS A 109 -21.84 8.46 -9.11
N ARG A 110 -21.07 8.70 -8.03
CA ARG A 110 -21.26 8.10 -6.70
C ARG A 110 -21.39 6.57 -6.76
N THR A 111 -20.58 5.94 -7.61
CA THR A 111 -20.56 4.49 -7.77
C THR A 111 -19.48 3.89 -6.86
N PHE A 112 -19.88 2.96 -6.02
CA PHE A 112 -19.02 2.34 -5.02
C PHE A 112 -19.16 0.82 -5.05
N GLU A 113 -18.08 0.12 -4.71
CA GLU A 113 -18.04 -1.34 -4.60
C GLU A 113 -17.62 -1.77 -3.19
N HIS A 114 -18.19 -2.87 -2.72
CA HIS A 114 -17.78 -3.48 -1.46
C HIS A 114 -16.60 -4.42 -1.68
N GLU A 115 -15.51 -4.17 -0.99
CA GLU A 115 -14.32 -5.03 -0.99
C GLU A 115 -14.20 -5.74 0.36
N PHE A 116 -14.20 -7.07 0.34
CA PHE A 116 -14.00 -7.90 1.53
C PHE A 116 -12.74 -8.75 1.33
N LYS A 117 -11.83 -8.71 2.30
CA LYS A 117 -10.60 -9.51 2.28
C LYS A 117 -10.45 -10.28 3.58
N GLY A 118 -10.36 -11.60 3.49
CA GLY A 118 -10.13 -12.49 4.65
C GLY A 118 -11.27 -12.54 5.66
N LEU A 119 -12.46 -12.07 5.28
CA LEU A 119 -13.69 -12.19 6.04
C LEU A 119 -14.43 -13.43 5.53
N ASP A 120 -14.73 -14.33 6.47
CA ASP A 120 -15.52 -15.54 6.26
C ASP A 120 -16.99 -15.23 6.56
#